data_AF-A0A9E6F239-F1
#
_entry.id   AF-A0A9E6F239-F1
#
_cell.length_a   1.000
_cell.length_b   1.000
_cell.length_c   1.000
_cell.angle_alpha   90.00
_cell.angle_beta   90.00
_cell.angle_gamma   90.00
#
_symmetry.space_group_name_H-M   'P 1'
#
loop_
_entity.id
_entity.type
_entity.pdbx_description
1 polymer ?
#
loop_
_entity_poly.entity_id
_entity_poly.type
_entity_poly.pdbx_seq_one_letter_code
_entity_poly.pdbx_strand_id
1 'polypeptide(L)'
;MKTKITSKILKGIIYPFFTFHFSLFTFNSFSQGGAAINNTGAAAVSSAMLDVGSTNQGILIPRVVLTGTNDISTISNPANSLLIYNTATAGTSPDNIIPGFYYYNTSTAKWIPFTTGVPIIDPTNLYTIRGW
;
A
#
# COMPACT_ATOMS: atom_id res chain seq x y z
N MET A 1 35.67 -51.14 -22.27
CA MET A 1 34.43 -51.70 -21.65
C MET A 1 34.14 -51.15 -20.25
N LYS A 2 35.15 -50.87 -19.40
CA LYS A 2 34.96 -50.29 -18.05
C LYS A 2 34.28 -48.90 -18.01
N THR A 3 34.44 -48.07 -19.04
CA THR A 3 33.97 -46.67 -19.08
C THR A 3 32.44 -46.51 -19.22
N LYS A 4 31.74 -47.49 -19.80
CA LYS A 4 30.27 -47.41 -19.97
C LYS A 4 29.52 -47.77 -18.69
N ILE A 5 30.07 -48.66 -17.86
CA ILE A 5 29.44 -49.13 -16.61
C ILE A 5 29.47 -48.03 -15.54
N THR A 6 30.59 -47.31 -15.39
CA THR A 6 30.71 -46.16 -14.46
C THR A 6 29.77 -45.00 -14.83
N SER A 7 29.58 -44.70 -16.12
CA SER A 7 28.63 -43.66 -16.54
C SER A 7 27.16 -44.00 -16.27
N LYS A 8 26.82 -45.31 -16.26
CA LYS A 8 25.45 -45.79 -16.07
C LYS A 8 25.05 -45.67 -14.59
N ILE A 9 25.99 -45.95 -13.69
CA ILE A 9 25.80 -45.83 -12.23
C ILE A 9 25.73 -44.35 -11.82
N LEU A 10 26.59 -43.48 -12.37
CA LEU A 10 26.56 -42.03 -12.12
C LEU A 10 25.20 -41.40 -12.51
N LYS A 11 24.66 -41.81 -13.66
CA LYS A 11 23.37 -41.30 -14.17
C LYS A 11 22.15 -41.87 -13.46
N GLY A 12 22.21 -43.14 -13.06
CA GLY A 12 21.06 -43.85 -12.48
C GLY A 12 20.85 -43.63 -10.99
N ILE A 13 21.90 -43.23 -10.25
CA ILE A 13 21.84 -43.12 -8.79
C ILE A 13 22.22 -41.70 -8.33
N ILE A 14 23.36 -41.17 -8.81
CA ILE A 14 23.90 -39.92 -8.23
C ILE A 14 23.09 -38.68 -8.67
N TYR A 15 22.70 -38.57 -9.94
CA TYR A 15 21.86 -37.45 -10.39
C TYR A 15 20.49 -37.37 -9.73
N PRO A 16 19.69 -38.46 -9.58
CA PRO A 16 18.39 -38.36 -8.91
C PRO A 16 18.51 -37.96 -7.43
N PHE A 17 19.53 -38.43 -6.69
CA PHE A 17 19.78 -38.00 -5.32
C PHE A 17 20.20 -36.52 -5.22
N PHE A 18 20.99 -36.03 -6.18
CA PHE A 18 21.40 -34.63 -6.25
C PHE A 18 20.24 -33.70 -6.64
N THR A 19 19.40 -34.09 -7.61
CA THR A 19 18.18 -33.33 -7.96
C THR A 19 17.11 -33.38 -6.87
N PHE A 20 16.99 -34.48 -6.13
CA PHE A 20 16.06 -34.60 -5.00
C PHE A 20 16.45 -33.63 -3.86
N HIS A 21 17.73 -33.54 -3.50
CA HIS A 21 18.22 -32.56 -2.51
C HIS A 21 18.06 -31.11 -2.98
N PHE A 22 18.22 -30.83 -4.29
CA PHE A 22 18.01 -29.49 -4.85
C PHE A 22 16.52 -29.08 -4.86
N SER A 23 15.60 -30.03 -4.98
CA SER A 23 14.14 -29.78 -4.96
C SER A 23 13.55 -29.53 -3.57
N LEU A 24 14.26 -29.87 -2.49
CA LEU A 24 13.78 -29.74 -1.11
C LEU A 24 14.03 -28.36 -0.49
N PHE A 25 14.60 -27.41 -1.24
CA PHE A 25 14.97 -26.07 -0.76
C PHE A 25 14.01 -24.95 -1.19
N THR A 26 12.75 -25.26 -1.51
CA THR A 26 11.73 -24.21 -1.70
C THR A 26 10.97 -23.98 -0.40
N PHE A 27 11.62 -23.35 0.58
CA PHE A 27 10.88 -22.74 1.68
C PHE A 27 10.20 -21.49 1.13
N ASN A 28 8.87 -21.54 0.98
CA ASN A 28 8.09 -20.31 0.94
C ASN A 28 8.14 -19.72 2.36
N SER A 29 9.14 -18.88 2.64
CA SER A 29 9.12 -18.05 3.83
C SER A 29 8.10 -16.94 3.63
N PHE A 30 6.86 -17.18 4.06
CA PHE A 30 5.91 -16.11 4.26
C PHE A 30 6.28 -15.41 5.57
N SER A 31 6.52 -14.09 5.54
CA SER A 31 6.47 -13.30 6.78
C SER A 31 5.01 -13.34 7.26
N GLN A 32 4.71 -14.14 8.28
CA GLN A 32 3.33 -14.38 8.74
C GLN A 32 2.83 -13.27 9.70
N GLY A 33 3.64 -12.26 9.98
CA GLY A 33 3.25 -11.04 10.67
C GLY A 33 3.42 -9.82 9.77
N GLY A 34 2.61 -8.78 9.99
CA GLY A 34 2.70 -7.53 9.24
C GLY A 34 4.11 -6.93 9.19
N ALA A 35 4.35 -6.08 8.19
CA ALA A 35 5.64 -5.43 8.00
C ALA A 35 5.84 -4.32 9.04
N ALA A 36 6.87 -4.45 9.87
CA ALA A 36 7.32 -3.40 10.76
C ALA A 36 8.46 -2.61 10.11
N ILE A 37 8.31 -1.28 10.01
CA ILE A 37 9.34 -0.36 9.52
C ILE A 37 9.74 0.55 10.68
N ASN A 38 10.84 0.20 11.34
CA ASN A 38 11.38 0.95 12.48
C ASN A 38 12.86 0.60 12.70
N ASN A 39 13.54 1.40 13.53
CA ASN A 39 14.96 1.21 13.85
C ASN A 39 15.19 0.44 15.17
N THR A 40 14.13 0.01 15.86
CA THR A 40 14.20 -0.64 17.18
C THR A 40 14.14 -2.16 17.09
N GLY A 41 13.78 -2.72 15.94
CA GLY A 41 13.51 -4.15 15.77
C GLY A 41 12.19 -4.60 16.40
N ALA A 42 11.32 -3.67 16.77
CA ALA A 42 10.00 -3.99 17.30
C ALA A 42 9.17 -4.70 16.22
N ALA A 43 8.49 -5.78 16.60
CA ALA A 43 7.51 -6.43 15.74
C ALA A 43 6.29 -5.52 15.53
N ALA A 44 5.63 -5.68 14.37
CA ALA A 44 4.38 -4.97 14.09
C ALA A 44 3.30 -5.37 15.11
N VAL A 45 2.42 -4.44 15.46
CA VAL A 45 1.22 -4.76 16.24
C VAL A 45 0.35 -5.79 15.50
N SER A 46 -0.30 -6.68 16.25
CA SER A 46 -1.00 -7.86 15.68
C SER A 46 -2.16 -7.51 14.75
N SER A 47 -2.73 -6.31 14.85
CA SER A 47 -3.80 -5.80 14.00
C SER A 47 -3.32 -5.02 12.78
N ALA A 48 -2.00 -4.83 12.59
CA ALA A 48 -1.43 -4.06 11.49
C ALA A 48 -0.69 -4.94 10.49
N MET A 49 -0.99 -4.74 9.20
CA MET A 49 -0.17 -5.31 8.10
C MET A 49 1.04 -4.42 7.76
N LEU A 50 0.98 -3.13 8.11
CA LEU A 50 2.08 -2.17 8.03
C LEU A 50 2.11 -1.37 9.35
N ASP A 51 3.22 -1.45 10.07
CA ASP A 51 3.45 -0.72 11.32
C ASP A 51 4.74 0.11 11.16
N VAL A 52 4.61 1.43 11.22
CA VAL A 52 5.74 2.35 11.04
C VAL A 52 6.04 3.04 12.36
N GLY A 53 7.17 2.66 12.97
CA GLY A 53 7.65 3.23 14.22
C GLY A 53 8.78 4.22 13.97
N SER A 54 8.51 5.52 14.16
CA SER A 54 9.53 6.57 14.11
C SER A 54 9.15 7.73 15.02
N THR A 55 10.15 8.42 15.58
CA THR A 55 9.96 9.63 16.40
C THR A 55 10.13 10.93 15.60
N ASN A 56 10.65 10.84 14.37
CA ASN A 56 11.02 12.01 13.57
C ASN A 56 10.82 11.83 12.05
N GLN A 57 10.29 10.69 11.60
CA GLN A 57 9.94 10.42 10.21
C GLN A 57 8.47 10.03 10.11
N GLY A 58 7.89 10.23 8.92
CA GLY A 58 6.51 9.84 8.62
C GLY A 58 6.42 9.04 7.34
N ILE A 59 5.20 8.74 6.93
CA ILE A 59 4.91 8.05 5.66
C ILE A 59 4.65 9.11 4.59
N LEU A 60 5.45 9.08 3.52
CA LEU A 60 5.15 9.87 2.33
C LEU A 60 4.17 9.09 1.43
N ILE A 61 2.89 9.42 1.56
CA ILE A 61 1.82 8.88 0.72
C ILE A 61 1.96 9.38 -0.73
N PRO A 62 1.52 8.61 -1.76
CA PRO A 62 1.55 9.06 -3.15
C PRO A 62 0.95 10.44 -3.36
N ARG A 63 1.70 11.31 -4.05
CA ARG A 63 1.28 12.65 -4.45
C ARG A 63 0.69 12.59 -5.86
N VAL A 64 -0.56 13.00 -6.00
CA VAL A 64 -1.36 12.79 -7.21
C VAL A 64 -1.97 14.12 -7.65
N VAL A 65 -2.04 14.34 -8.96
CA VAL A 65 -2.66 15.55 -9.55
C VAL A 65 -4.06 15.17 -10.03
N LEU A 66 -5.05 15.17 -9.15
CA LEU A 66 -6.44 14.84 -9.52
C LEU A 66 -7.11 16.00 -10.25
N THR A 67 -8.04 15.69 -11.16
CA THR A 67 -8.80 16.71 -11.90
C THR A 67 -10.14 17.09 -11.27
N GLY A 68 -10.58 16.35 -10.25
CA GLY A 68 -11.84 16.55 -9.52
C GLY A 68 -12.10 15.39 -8.57
N THR A 69 -13.14 15.49 -7.74
CA THR A 69 -13.47 14.41 -6.78
C THR A 69 -14.00 13.14 -7.46
N ASN A 70 -14.47 13.22 -8.71
CA ASN A 70 -14.94 12.10 -9.52
C ASN A 70 -13.86 11.51 -10.46
N ASP A 71 -12.60 11.94 -10.34
CA ASP A 71 -11.51 11.50 -11.22
C ASP A 71 -11.07 10.06 -10.91
N ILE A 72 -11.49 9.12 -11.77
CA ILE A 72 -11.06 7.71 -11.75
C ILE A 72 -10.10 7.37 -12.90
N SER A 73 -9.66 8.40 -13.65
CA SER A 73 -8.79 8.24 -14.82
C SER A 73 -7.31 8.37 -14.45
N THR A 74 -7.00 9.28 -13.52
CA THR A 74 -5.64 9.47 -13.00
C THR A 74 -5.16 8.24 -12.23
N ILE A 75 -6.07 7.54 -11.55
CA ILE A 75 -5.83 6.24 -10.93
C ILE A 75 -6.95 5.31 -11.38
N SER A 76 -6.65 4.39 -12.30
CA SER A 76 -7.62 3.42 -12.80
C SER A 76 -8.06 2.45 -11.70
N ASN A 77 -9.37 2.20 -11.59
CA ASN A 77 -9.97 1.25 -10.64
C ASN A 77 -9.48 1.44 -9.20
N PRO A 78 -9.62 2.65 -8.61
CA PRO A 78 -9.11 2.91 -7.28
C PRO A 78 -9.83 2.03 -6.24
N ALA A 79 -9.05 1.39 -5.37
CA ALA A 79 -9.59 0.53 -4.32
C ALA A 79 -10.33 1.37 -3.25
N ASN A 80 -11.32 0.77 -2.58
CA ASN A 80 -11.97 1.44 -1.45
C ASN A 80 -10.94 1.75 -0.36
N SER A 81 -11.04 2.95 0.22
CA SER A 81 -10.10 3.49 1.22
C SER A 81 -8.67 3.68 0.73
N LEU A 82 -8.43 3.73 -0.59
CA LEU A 82 -7.12 4.09 -1.14
C LEU A 82 -6.75 5.53 -0.74
N LEU A 83 -5.66 5.71 0.00
CA LEU A 83 -5.19 6.99 0.51
C LEU A 83 -4.18 7.64 -0.42
N ILE A 84 -4.38 8.93 -0.73
CA ILE A 84 -3.45 9.76 -1.51
C ILE A 84 -3.32 11.16 -0.91
N TYR A 85 -2.30 11.90 -1.34
CA TYR A 85 -2.24 13.35 -1.21
C TYR A 85 -2.45 14.00 -2.58
N ASN A 86 -3.56 14.72 -2.76
CA ASN A 86 -3.80 15.51 -3.96
C ASN A 86 -2.97 16.80 -3.92
N THR A 87 -2.36 17.18 -5.04
CA THR A 87 -1.57 18.41 -5.18
C THR A 87 -2.23 19.46 -6.08
N ALA A 88 -3.35 19.13 -6.74
CA ALA A 88 -4.03 20.05 -7.65
C ALA A 88 -5.17 20.83 -6.99
N THR A 89 -5.41 22.04 -7.51
CA THR A 89 -6.72 22.71 -7.40
C THR A 89 -7.41 22.57 -8.74
N ALA A 90 -8.51 21.83 -8.81
CA ALA A 90 -9.17 21.49 -10.07
C ALA A 90 -10.67 21.22 -9.88
N GLY A 91 -11.38 21.03 -10.99
CA GLY A 91 -12.82 20.76 -11.02
C GLY A 91 -13.67 22.00 -10.75
N THR A 92 -14.98 21.79 -10.76
CA THR A 92 -16.00 22.81 -10.47
C THR A 92 -16.99 22.26 -9.46
N SER A 93 -17.58 23.12 -8.63
CA SER A 93 -18.60 22.70 -7.65
C SER A 93 -19.70 21.86 -8.33
N PRO A 94 -20.09 20.70 -7.76
CA PRO A 94 -19.73 20.18 -6.42
C PRO A 94 -18.50 19.26 -6.39
N ASP A 95 -17.82 19.05 -7.52
CA ASP A 95 -16.71 18.08 -7.66
C ASP A 95 -15.33 18.73 -7.63
N ASN A 96 -15.25 19.97 -7.14
CA ASN A 96 -14.00 20.68 -6.96
C ASN A 96 -13.09 19.97 -5.95
N ILE A 97 -11.79 20.00 -6.22
CA ILE A 97 -10.77 19.42 -5.37
C ILE A 97 -9.69 20.47 -5.09
N ILE A 98 -9.11 20.40 -3.90
CA ILE A 98 -8.00 21.25 -3.46
C ILE A 98 -6.85 20.38 -2.91
N PRO A 99 -5.62 20.90 -2.79
CA PRO A 99 -4.53 20.15 -2.20
C PRO A 99 -4.85 19.64 -0.79
N GLY A 100 -4.55 18.37 -0.52
CA GLY A 100 -4.88 17.72 0.76
C GLY A 100 -4.90 16.20 0.68
N PHE A 101 -5.14 15.55 1.82
CA PHE A 101 -5.32 14.10 1.87
C PHE A 101 -6.73 13.70 1.43
N TYR A 102 -6.82 12.65 0.60
CA TYR A 102 -8.08 12.07 0.14
C TYR A 102 -8.05 10.56 0.25
N TYR A 103 -9.20 9.96 0.55
CA TYR A 103 -9.41 8.54 0.33
C TYR A 103 -10.49 8.30 -0.73
N TYR A 104 -10.36 7.21 -1.49
CA TYR A 104 -11.41 6.84 -2.44
C TYR A 104 -12.55 6.10 -1.74
N ASN A 105 -13.80 6.49 -2.00
CA ASN A 105 -14.99 5.81 -1.53
C ASN A 105 -15.72 5.15 -2.71
N THR A 106 -15.72 3.82 -2.75
CA THR A 106 -16.36 3.06 -3.86
C THR A 106 -17.87 3.18 -3.87
N SER A 107 -18.52 3.46 -2.73
CA SER A 107 -19.98 3.58 -2.64
C SER A 107 -20.49 4.89 -3.23
N THR A 108 -19.72 5.98 -3.10
CA THR A 108 -20.06 7.27 -3.71
C THR A 108 -19.35 7.51 -5.05
N ALA A 109 -18.40 6.64 -5.42
CA ALA A 109 -17.50 6.80 -6.56
C ALA A 109 -16.76 8.14 -6.57
N LYS A 110 -16.31 8.58 -5.39
CA LYS A 110 -15.62 9.87 -5.20
C LYS A 110 -14.42 9.78 -4.29
N TRP A 111 -13.45 10.65 -4.54
CA TRP A 111 -12.40 11.05 -3.61
C TRP A 111 -12.99 11.93 -2.51
N ILE A 112 -12.83 11.49 -1.27
CA ILE A 112 -13.34 12.17 -0.07
C ILE A 112 -12.16 12.82 0.66
N PRO A 113 -12.18 14.14 0.91
CA PRO A 113 -11.12 14.81 1.66
C PRO A 113 -11.13 14.38 3.13
N PHE A 114 -9.96 14.38 3.76
CA PHE A 114 -9.82 14.20 5.22
C PHE A 114 -10.15 15.47 6.03
N THR A 115 -10.56 16.56 5.39
CA THR A 115 -10.79 17.83 6.09
C THR A 115 -12.08 17.78 6.90
N THR A 116 -11.99 18.09 8.20
CA THR A 116 -13.14 18.42 9.05
C THR A 116 -13.55 19.87 8.79
N GLY A 117 -14.33 20.09 7.74
CA GLY A 117 -14.97 21.39 7.53
C GLY A 117 -14.10 22.45 6.85
N VAL A 118 -14.75 23.13 5.92
CA VAL A 118 -14.30 24.40 5.32
C VAL A 118 -14.04 25.42 6.44
N PRO A 119 -12.98 26.24 6.40
CA PRO A 119 -12.95 27.47 7.18
C PRO A 119 -14.05 28.38 6.61
N ILE A 120 -15.25 28.32 7.19
CA ILE A 120 -16.27 29.31 6.91
C ILE A 120 -15.81 30.57 7.63
N ILE A 121 -15.12 31.47 6.92
CA ILE A 121 -15.08 32.88 7.30
C ILE A 121 -16.46 33.45 6.96
N ASP A 122 -17.44 33.14 7.81
CA ASP A 122 -18.64 33.94 7.95
C ASP A 122 -18.25 35.11 8.86
N PRO A 123 -18.26 36.36 8.37
CA PRO A 123 -17.93 37.52 9.20
C PRO A 123 -18.89 37.71 10.38
N THR A 124 -19.98 36.94 10.45
CA THR A 124 -21.07 37.16 11.40
C THR A 124 -21.39 36.00 12.35
N ASN A 125 -20.76 34.83 12.26
CA ASN A 125 -21.09 33.70 13.15
C ASN A 125 -19.87 32.98 13.75
N LEU A 126 -19.57 33.27 15.02
CA LEU A 126 -18.55 32.61 15.86
C LEU A 126 -19.02 31.26 16.44
N TYR A 127 -19.67 30.41 15.64
CA TYR A 127 -19.99 29.05 16.09
C TYR A 127 -19.20 28.02 15.30
N THR A 128 -18.13 27.54 15.93
CA THR A 128 -17.39 26.34 15.53
C THR A 128 -18.36 25.23 15.18
N ILE A 129 -18.43 24.88 13.90
CA ILE A 129 -19.19 23.72 13.45
C ILE A 129 -18.36 22.48 13.79
N ARG A 130 -18.56 21.95 15.00
CA ARG A 130 -18.11 20.60 15.33
C ARG A 130 -18.88 19.61 14.47
N GLY A 131 -18.16 18.67 13.87
CA GLY A 131 -18.75 17.56 13.13
C GLY A 131 -17.72 16.46 12.94
N TRP A 132 -17.43 15.77 14.06
CA TRP A 132 -16.68 14.51 14.20
C TRP A 132 -15.18 14.55 13.87
#